data_AF-A0A0B5EES1-F1
#
_entry.id   AF-A0A0B5EES1-F1
#
_cell.length_a   1.000
_cell.length_b   1.000
_cell.length_c   1.000
_cell.angle_alpha   90.00
_cell.angle_beta   90.00
_cell.angle_gamma   90.00
#
_symmetry.space_group_name_H-M   'P 1'
#
loop_
_entity.id
_entity.type
_entity.pdbx_description
1 polymer ?
#
loop_
_entity_poly.entity_id
_entity_poly.type
_entity_poly.pdbx_seq_one_letter_code
_entity_poly.pdbx_strand_id
1 'polypeptide(L)'
;MPEAGDHAGRHGVVIPADGGGVVGSEFAEVEVGVDTDANGVRLRLLDRRTGRVRFLDALELETLVWLPDGHLQELLDPSAHRWREESGH
;
A
#
# COMPACT_ATOMS: atom_id res chain seq x y z
N MET A 1 -26.68 10.50 30.94
CA MET A 1 -26.82 10.13 29.52
C MET A 1 -25.43 10.21 28.91
N PRO A 2 -24.76 9.11 28.54
CA PRO A 2 -23.47 9.18 27.87
C PRO A 2 -23.66 9.52 26.38
N GLU A 3 -22.81 10.40 25.88
CA GLU A 3 -22.55 10.60 24.44
C GLU A 3 -21.69 9.44 23.90
N ALA A 4 -21.96 8.98 22.68
CA ALA A 4 -21.08 8.07 21.96
C ALA A 4 -21.21 8.25 20.44
N GLY A 5 -20.24 8.95 19.87
CA GLY A 5 -19.43 8.46 18.75
C GLY A 5 -20.10 8.36 17.38
N ASP A 6 -19.92 9.42 16.59
CA ASP A 6 -19.75 9.31 15.14
C ASP A 6 -18.57 8.37 14.83
N HIS A 7 -18.88 7.12 14.46
CA HIS A 7 -17.90 6.12 14.05
C HIS A 7 -18.42 5.35 12.84
N ALA A 8 -17.95 5.73 11.65
CA ALA A 8 -17.32 4.82 10.67
C ALA A 8 -17.34 5.48 9.28
N GLY A 9 -16.27 6.22 8.97
CA GLY A 9 -15.92 6.53 7.60
C GLY A 9 -15.81 5.22 6.80
N ARG A 10 -16.62 5.08 5.76
CA ARG A 10 -16.61 3.92 4.87
C ARG A 10 -15.33 3.92 4.04
N HIS A 11 -14.30 3.21 4.48
CA HIS A 11 -13.15 2.85 3.64
C HIS A 11 -13.58 1.74 2.68
N GLY A 12 -14.29 2.12 1.63
CA GLY A 12 -14.74 1.20 0.58
C GLY A 12 -13.64 1.01 -0.45
N VAL A 13 -13.26 -0.25 -0.70
CA VAL A 13 -12.48 -0.60 -1.88
C VAL A 13 -13.39 -0.43 -3.10
N VAL A 14 -12.99 0.44 -4.04
CA VAL A 14 -13.65 0.55 -5.35
C VAL A 14 -12.84 -0.29 -6.33
N ILE A 15 -13.40 -1.43 -6.74
CA ILE A 15 -12.83 -2.29 -7.80
C ILE A 15 -13.55 -1.96 -9.13
N PRO A 16 -12.95 -1.18 -10.05
CA PRO A 16 -13.41 -1.09 -11.43
C PRO A 16 -13.35 -2.46 -12.14
N ALA A 17 -14.22 -2.64 -13.13
CA ALA A 17 -14.38 -3.88 -13.89
C ALA A 17 -13.11 -4.31 -14.67
N ASP A 18 -12.14 -3.40 -14.82
CA ASP A 18 -10.95 -3.57 -15.65
C ASP A 18 -9.72 -4.11 -14.88
N GLY A 19 -9.90 -4.64 -13.66
CA GLY A 19 -8.87 -5.42 -12.96
C GLY A 19 -7.91 -4.63 -12.06
N GLY A 20 -8.21 -3.35 -11.81
CA GLY A 20 -7.51 -2.52 -10.81
C GLY A 20 -8.47 -2.02 -9.73
N GLY A 21 -7.96 -1.28 -8.74
CA GLY A 21 -8.75 -0.62 -7.70
C GLY A 21 -7.94 0.32 -6.84
N VAL A 22 -8.61 1.27 -6.18
CA VAL A 22 -7.96 2.22 -5.27
C VAL A 22 -8.19 1.77 -3.83
N VAL A 23 -7.11 1.67 -3.07
CA VAL A 23 -7.11 1.42 -1.62
C VAL A 23 -6.67 2.70 -0.93
N GLY A 24 -7.54 3.26 -0.08
CA GLY A 24 -7.32 4.57 0.51
C GLY A 24 -7.74 4.70 1.97
N SER A 25 -7.01 5.56 2.69
CA SER A 25 -7.33 6.06 4.02
C SER A 25 -6.92 7.54 4.15
N GLU A 26 -7.09 8.12 5.33
CA GLU A 26 -6.61 9.47 5.63
C GLU A 26 -5.07 9.62 5.56
N PHE A 27 -4.34 8.49 5.55
CA PHE A 27 -2.88 8.48 5.59
C PHE A 27 -2.24 8.15 4.23
N ALA A 28 -2.95 7.42 3.36
CA ALA A 28 -2.40 6.91 2.09
C ALA A 28 -3.50 6.67 1.05
N GLU A 29 -3.14 6.78 -0.23
CA GLU A 29 -4.01 6.44 -1.35
C GLU A 29 -3.19 5.74 -2.43
N VAL A 30 -3.48 4.45 -2.66
CA VAL A 30 -2.72 3.59 -3.56
C VAL A 30 -3.65 3.01 -4.63
N GLU A 31 -3.30 3.24 -5.88
CA GLU A 31 -3.91 2.54 -7.02
C GLU A 31 -3.19 1.19 -7.21
N VAL A 32 -3.98 0.13 -7.26
CA VAL A 32 -3.55 -1.25 -7.47
C VAL A 32 -4.02 -1.69 -8.85
N GLY A 33 -3.15 -2.31 -9.62
CA GLY A 33 -3.50 -2.90 -10.91
C GLY A 33 -2.73 -4.18 -11.17
N VAL A 34 -3.23 -5.02 -12.08
CA VAL A 34 -2.49 -6.16 -12.60
C VAL A 34 -1.72 -5.73 -13.85
N ASP A 35 -0.43 -6.01 -13.88
CA ASP A 35 0.42 -5.81 -15.05
C ASP A 35 0.81 -7.16 -15.64
N THR A 36 0.49 -7.35 -16.92
CA THR A 36 0.75 -8.57 -17.69
C THR A 36 1.77 -8.37 -18.81
N ASP A 37 2.28 -7.15 -19.00
CA ASP A 37 3.14 -6.80 -20.14
C ASP A 37 4.63 -7.12 -19.88
N ALA A 38 4.97 -7.58 -18.68
CA ALA A 38 6.32 -8.00 -18.30
C ALA A 38 6.54 -9.52 -18.52
N ASN A 39 7.73 -10.04 -18.15
CA ASN A 39 8.06 -11.47 -18.21
C ASN A 39 7.24 -12.36 -17.23
N GLY A 40 6.13 -11.87 -16.70
CA GLY A 40 5.26 -12.51 -15.72
C GLY A 40 4.19 -11.54 -15.21
N VAL A 41 3.13 -12.09 -14.61
CA VAL A 41 2.04 -11.30 -13.99
C VAL A 41 2.52 -10.72 -12.66
N ARG A 42 2.29 -9.43 -12.46
CA ARG A 42 2.68 -8.70 -11.23
C ARG A 42 1.63 -7.67 -10.83
N LEU A 43 1.61 -7.28 -9.56
CA LEU A 43 0.81 -6.14 -9.12
C LEU A 43 1.59 -4.85 -9.30
N ARG A 44 1.00 -3.89 -10.02
CA ARG A 44 1.44 -2.50 -10.06
C ARG A 44 0.79 -1.73 -8.92
N LEU A 45 1.60 -1.09 -8.10
CA LEU A 45 1.20 -0.23 -7.00
C LEU A 45 1.65 1.20 -7.28
N LEU A 46 0.70 2.13 -7.36
CA LEU A 46 0.95 3.56 -7.54
C LEU A 46 0.50 4.32 -6.29
N ASP A 47 1.44 4.93 -5.57
CA ASP A 47 1.13 5.94 -4.56
C ASP A 47 0.65 7.22 -5.27
N ARG A 48 -0.65 7.53 -5.14
CA ARG A 48 -1.26 8.69 -5.82
C ARG A 48 -0.79 10.03 -5.26
N ARG A 49 -0.25 10.06 -4.03
CA ARG A 49 0.26 11.28 -3.40
C ARG A 49 1.64 11.66 -3.92
N THR A 50 2.52 10.69 -4.10
CA THR A 50 3.91 10.93 -4.53
C THR A 50 4.18 10.61 -6.00
N GLY A 51 3.27 9.87 -6.66
CA GLY A 51 3.47 9.35 -8.01
C GLY A 51 4.42 8.14 -8.07
N ARG A 52 4.90 7.64 -6.92
CA ARG A 52 5.83 6.52 -6.87
C ARG A 52 5.15 5.22 -7.30
N VAL A 53 5.77 4.52 -8.24
CA VAL A 53 5.31 3.21 -8.71
C VAL A 53 6.23 2.10 -8.18
N ARG A 54 5.62 0.99 -7.76
CA ARG A 54 6.28 -0.28 -7.46
C ARG A 54 5.55 -1.41 -8.15
N PHE A 55 6.29 -2.47 -8.43
CA PHE A 55 5.75 -3.71 -8.95
C PHE A 55 6.09 -4.80 -7.97
N LEU A 56 5.12 -5.64 -7.63
CA LEU A 56 5.32 -6.80 -6.79
C LEU A 56 4.96 -8.05 -7.58
N ASP A 57 5.93 -8.93 -7.78
CA ASP A 57 5.68 -10.23 -8.41
C ASP A 57 5.03 -11.23 -7.43
N ALA A 58 4.71 -12.42 -7.92
CA ALA A 58 4.05 -13.45 -7.11
C ALA A 58 4.87 -13.86 -5.88
N LEU A 59 6.20 -13.89 -5.96
CA LEU A 59 7.08 -14.29 -4.85
C LEU A 59 7.17 -13.18 -3.80
N GLU A 60 7.27 -11.92 -4.23
CA GLU A 60 7.24 -10.76 -3.33
C GLU A 60 5.89 -10.67 -2.61
N LEU A 61 4.78 -10.94 -3.31
CA LEU A 61 3.45 -10.98 -2.71
C LEU A 61 3.29 -12.15 -1.74
N GLU A 62 3.75 -13.34 -2.09
CA GLU A 62 3.76 -14.50 -1.18
C GLU A 62 4.55 -14.15 0.09
N THR A 63 5.71 -13.51 -0.05
CA THR A 63 6.51 -13.05 1.10
C THR A 63 5.70 -12.11 2.00
N LEU A 64 4.93 -11.18 1.42
CA LEU A 64 4.07 -10.29 2.21
C LEU A 64 2.94 -11.04 2.93
N VAL A 65 2.35 -12.06 2.31
CA VAL A 65 1.29 -12.88 2.92
C VAL A 65 1.82 -13.70 4.10
N TRP A 66 3.06 -14.16 4.03
CA TRP A 66 3.70 -14.96 5.08
C TRP A 66 4.48 -14.14 6.11
N LEU A 67 4.43 -12.81 6.05
CA LEU A 67 5.08 -11.95 7.05
C LEU A 67 4.54 -12.28 8.46
N PRO A 68 5.43 -12.51 9.45
CA PRO A 68 4.99 -12.66 10.83
C PRO A 68 4.33 -11.39 11.34
N ASP A 69 3.39 -11.55 12.27
CA ASP A 69 2.67 -10.42 12.88
C ASP A 69 3.65 -9.35 13.38
N GLY A 70 3.27 -8.08 13.19
CA GLY A 70 4.07 -6.92 13.62
C GLY A 70 5.18 -6.49 12.65
N HIS A 71 5.67 -7.34 11.75
CA HIS A 71 6.76 -6.96 10.83
C HIS A 71 6.32 -5.89 9.81
N LEU A 72 5.07 -5.94 9.37
CA LEU A 72 4.53 -4.87 8.53
C LEU A 72 4.46 -3.53 9.29
N GLN A 73 4.22 -3.56 10.60
CA GLN A 73 4.20 -2.37 11.45
C GLN A 73 5.59 -1.73 11.56
N GLU A 74 6.65 -2.54 11.61
CA GLU A 74 8.04 -2.06 11.60
C GLU A 74 8.38 -1.33 10.29
N LEU A 75 7.90 -1.83 9.14
CA LEU A 75 8.05 -1.15 7.85
C LEU A 75 7.28 0.18 7.77
N LEU A 76 6.20 0.30 8.54
CA LEU A 76 5.40 1.52 8.64
C LEU A 76 5.98 2.55 9.61
N ASP A 77 6.88 2.15 10.52
CA ASP A 77 7.50 3.07 11.47
C ASP A 77 8.42 4.04 10.69
N PRO A 78 8.04 5.33 10.57
CA PRO A 78 8.89 6.29 9.90
C PRO A 78 10.28 6.36 10.55
N SER A 79 10.40 6.10 11.85
CA SER A 79 11.65 6.13 12.60
C SER A 79 12.62 5.01 12.20
N ALA A 80 12.12 3.89 11.68
CA ALA A 80 12.92 2.75 11.24
C ALA A 80 13.69 3.05 9.93
N HIS A 81 13.19 3.99 9.10
CA HIS A 81 13.79 4.32 7.80
C HIS A 81 14.06 5.82 7.56
N ARG A 82 13.68 6.74 8.47
CA ARG A 82 13.76 8.21 8.25
C ARG A 82 15.16 8.80 8.13
N TRP A 83 16.21 8.14 8.62
CA TRP A 83 17.54 8.76 8.76
C TRP A 83 18.61 8.20 7.80
N ARG A 84 18.22 7.87 6.57
CA ARG A 84 19.16 7.94 5.44
C ARG A 84 18.70 8.98 4.43
N GLU A 85 18.58 10.21 4.89
CA GLU A 85 18.87 11.33 4.00
C GLU A 85 20.35 11.20 3.64
N GLU A 86 20.62 10.74 2.42
CA GLU A 86 21.93 10.81 1.80
C GLU A 86 22.32 12.29 1.74
N SER A 87 22.95 12.76 2.81
CA SER A 87 23.72 14.00 2.83
C SER A 87 25.00 13.72 2.05
N GLY A 88 24.87 13.64 0.73
CA GLY A 88 25.95 13.41 -0.23
C GLY A 88 26.20 14.68 -1.03
N HIS A 89 27.37 15.27 -0.78
CA HIS A 89 27.97 16.47 -1.38
C HIS A 89 27.95 16.52 -2.91
#